data_AF-U2KY06-F1
#
_entry.id   AF-U2KY06-F1
#
_cell.length_a   1.000
_cell.length_b   1.000
_cell.length_c   1.000
_cell.angle_alpha   90.00
_cell.angle_beta   90.00
_cell.angle_gamma   90.00
#
_symmetry.space_group_name_H-M   'P 1'
#
loop_
_entity.id
_entity.type
_entity.pdbx_description
1 polymer ?
#
loop_
_entity_poly.entity_id
_entity_poly.type
_entity_poly.pdbx_seq_one_letter_code
_entity_poly.pdbx_strand_id
1 'polypeptide(L)'
;MPECLSAYTEVFLLGNQTHKIMFSRNNGRKDDSMAFFNSAVGVLQTLVIALGAGLGIWGIVNLLEGYGNDNPGAKSQGIKQLMAGGGVALIGTTLVPLLRGLFG
;
A
#
# COMPACT_ATOMS: atom_id res chain seq x y z
N MET A 1 21.41 -42.45 41.61
CA MET A 1 21.31 -41.03 41.20
C MET A 1 21.16 -40.80 39.67
N PRO A 2 20.35 -41.56 38.88
CA PRO A 2 20.16 -41.29 37.44
C PRO A 2 19.03 -40.30 37.11
N GLU A 3 18.06 -40.08 38.00
CA GLU A 3 16.86 -39.28 37.71
C GLU A 3 17.17 -37.80 37.52
N CYS A 4 18.16 -37.26 38.26
CA CYS A 4 18.56 -35.87 38.11
C CYS A 4 19.13 -35.58 36.72
N LEU A 5 19.92 -36.51 36.14
CA LEU A 5 20.54 -36.31 34.82
C LEU A 5 19.51 -36.29 33.69
N SER A 6 18.48 -37.13 33.78
CA SER A 6 17.36 -37.11 32.82
C SER A 6 16.60 -35.78 32.86
N ALA A 7 16.36 -35.22 34.06
CA ALA A 7 15.68 -33.94 34.21
C ALA A 7 16.47 -32.76 33.61
N TYR A 8 17.81 -32.74 33.72
CA TYR A 8 18.62 -31.69 33.10
C TYR A 8 18.59 -31.75 31.57
N THR A 9 18.57 -32.95 30.97
CA THR A 9 18.43 -33.12 29.52
C THR A 9 17.05 -32.66 29.03
N GLU A 10 15.97 -33.01 29.74
CA GLU A 10 14.61 -32.60 29.41
C GLU A 10 14.43 -31.08 29.50
N VAL A 11 14.95 -30.43 30.55
CA VAL A 11 14.91 -28.96 30.73
C VAL A 11 15.72 -28.23 29.65
N PHE A 12 16.89 -28.77 29.27
CA PHE A 12 17.70 -28.19 28.19
C PHE A 12 17.02 -28.32 26.82
N LEU A 13 16.40 -29.46 26.53
CA LEU A 13 15.63 -29.66 25.30
C LEU A 13 14.37 -28.80 25.26
N LEU A 14 13.61 -28.69 26.37
CA LEU A 14 12.46 -27.80 26.50
C LEU A 14 12.86 -26.31 26.39
N GLY A 15 14.01 -25.93 26.95
CA GLY A 15 14.61 -24.59 26.78
C GLY A 15 14.93 -24.24 25.33
N ASN A 16 15.44 -25.21 24.57
CA ASN A 16 15.74 -25.01 23.15
C ASN A 16 14.46 -24.96 22.27
N GLN A 17 13.40 -25.69 22.65
CA GLN A 17 12.09 -25.60 21.98
C GLN A 17 11.36 -24.30 22.29
N THR A 18 11.40 -23.82 23.54
CA THR A 18 10.78 -22.56 23.93
C THR A 18 11.40 -21.36 23.23
N HIS A 19 12.70 -21.38 22.96
CA HIS A 19 13.38 -20.34 22.18
C HIS A 19 12.91 -20.31 20.70
N LYS A 20 12.71 -21.48 20.07
CA LYS A 20 12.11 -21.58 18.74
C LYS A 20 10.65 -21.09 18.71
N ILE A 21 9.86 -21.44 19.71
CA ILE A 21 8.45 -21.07 19.80
C ILE A 21 8.30 -19.54 19.98
N MET A 22 9.12 -18.90 20.80
CA MET A 22 9.06 -17.44 21.01
C MET A 22 9.56 -16.65 19.79
N PHE A 23 10.60 -17.13 19.10
CA PHE A 23 11.07 -16.51 17.86
C PHE A 23 10.04 -16.66 16.72
N SER A 24 9.43 -17.85 16.60
CA SER A 24 8.32 -18.10 15.66
C SER A 24 7.10 -17.24 15.96
N ARG A 25 6.73 -17.05 17.25
CA ARG A 25 5.61 -16.18 17.66
C ARG A 25 5.86 -14.69 17.39
N ASN A 26 7.12 -14.26 17.37
CA ASN A 26 7.46 -12.87 17.01
C ASN A 26 7.50 -12.64 15.49
N ASN A 27 7.66 -13.69 14.67
CA ASN A 27 7.50 -13.59 13.22
C ASN A 27 6.02 -13.63 12.83
N GLY A 28 5.23 -14.51 13.48
CA GLY A 28 3.78 -14.67 13.28
C GLY A 28 2.89 -13.51 13.75
N ARG A 29 3.48 -12.41 14.25
CA ARG A 29 2.76 -11.15 14.53
C ARG A 29 3.13 -10.04 13.54
N LYS A 30 4.22 -10.20 12.79
CA LYS A 30 4.70 -9.20 11.82
C LYS A 30 4.07 -9.41 10.45
N ASP A 31 3.91 -10.66 10.04
CA ASP A 31 3.12 -11.11 8.90
C ASP A 31 1.66 -10.62 8.92
N ASP A 32 0.98 -10.70 10.06
CA ASP A 32 -0.39 -10.15 10.21
C ASP A 32 -0.44 -8.63 9.95
N SER A 33 0.56 -7.90 10.43
CA SER A 33 0.65 -6.46 10.22
C SER A 33 1.00 -6.13 8.77
N MET A 34 1.91 -6.84 8.12
CA MET A 34 2.24 -6.66 6.70
C MET A 34 1.08 -7.01 5.77
N ALA A 35 0.28 -8.03 6.09
CA ALA A 35 -0.91 -8.38 5.31
C ALA A 35 -1.97 -7.27 5.31
N PHE A 36 -2.16 -6.59 6.45
CA PHE A 36 -3.04 -5.43 6.56
C PHE A 36 -2.52 -4.23 5.75
N PHE A 37 -1.23 -3.90 5.86
CA PHE A 37 -0.61 -2.82 5.09
C PHE A 37 -0.69 -3.07 3.57
N ASN A 38 -0.43 -4.29 3.11
CA ASN A 38 -0.50 -4.64 1.69
C ASN A 38 -1.94 -4.49 1.13
N SER A 39 -2.94 -4.87 1.93
CA SER A 39 -4.35 -4.67 1.60
C SER A 39 -4.73 -3.18 1.53
N ALA A 40 -4.28 -2.39 2.51
CA ALA A 40 -4.52 -0.95 2.56
C ALA A 40 -3.87 -0.21 1.38
N VAL A 41 -2.65 -0.59 0.99
CA VAL A 41 -1.97 -0.05 -0.20
C VAL A 41 -2.73 -0.40 -1.49
N GLY A 42 -3.41 -1.55 -1.52
CA GLY A 42 -4.30 -1.90 -2.63
C GLY A 42 -5.51 -1.00 -2.79
N VAL A 43 -6.19 -0.71 -1.68
CA VAL A 43 -7.32 0.23 -1.70
C VAL A 43 -6.84 1.63 -2.11
N LEU A 44 -5.69 2.07 -1.58
CA LEU A 44 -5.09 3.35 -1.95
C LEU A 44 -4.76 3.41 -3.46
N GLN A 45 -4.26 2.33 -4.06
CA GLN A 45 -3.99 2.28 -5.50
C GLN A 45 -5.25 2.49 -6.32
N THR A 46 -6.31 1.74 -6.01
CA THR A 46 -7.58 1.83 -6.71
C THR A 46 -8.18 3.23 -6.58
N LEU A 47 -8.14 3.83 -5.38
CA LEU A 47 -8.65 5.18 -5.17
C LEU A 47 -7.84 6.24 -5.92
N VAL A 48 -6.51 6.19 -5.87
CA VAL A 48 -5.65 7.19 -6.53
C VAL A 48 -5.80 7.13 -8.06
N ILE A 49 -5.83 5.92 -8.64
CA ILE A 49 -6.04 5.76 -10.08
C ILE A 49 -7.44 6.21 -10.50
N ALA A 50 -8.48 5.85 -9.72
CA ALA A 50 -9.85 6.25 -10.02
C ALA A 50 -10.05 7.77 -9.90
N LEU A 51 -9.47 8.42 -8.89
CA LEU A 51 -9.53 9.88 -8.71
C LEU A 51 -8.70 10.61 -9.78
N GLY A 52 -7.51 10.11 -10.13
CA GLY A 52 -6.69 10.67 -11.21
C GLY A 52 -7.39 10.59 -12.57
N ALA A 53 -8.01 9.44 -12.88
CA ALA A 53 -8.80 9.26 -14.08
C ALA A 53 -10.06 10.15 -14.10
N GLY A 54 -10.79 10.24 -12.97
CA GLY A 54 -11.97 11.07 -12.83
C GLY A 54 -11.67 12.57 -13.03
N LEU A 55 -10.59 13.08 -12.43
CA LEU A 55 -10.13 14.45 -12.64
C LEU A 55 -9.61 14.71 -14.06
N GLY A 56 -9.01 13.70 -14.70
CA GLY A 56 -8.61 13.78 -16.10
C GLY A 56 -9.81 13.96 -17.04
N ILE A 57 -10.86 13.16 -16.87
CA ILE A 57 -12.11 13.27 -17.64
C ILE A 57 -12.80 14.61 -17.36
N TRP A 58 -12.87 15.03 -16.10
CA TRP A 58 -13.45 16.31 -15.70
C TRP A 58 -12.69 17.51 -16.30
N GLY A 59 -11.35 17.43 -16.39
CA GLY A 59 -10.54 18.43 -17.08
C GLY A 59 -10.81 18.51 -18.59
N ILE A 60 -11.12 17.38 -19.23
CA ILE A 60 -11.51 17.33 -20.65
C ILE A 60 -12.89 17.98 -20.87
N VAL A 61 -13.85 17.76 -19.96
CA VAL A 61 -15.18 18.40 -20.03
C VAL A 61 -15.05 19.93 -19.93
N ASN A 62 -14.26 20.42 -18.96
CA ASN A 62 -14.01 21.87 -18.82
C ASN A 62 -13.24 22.47 -20.01
N LEU A 63 -12.38 21.68 -20.67
CA LEU A 63 -11.75 22.05 -21.93
C LEU A 63 -12.79 22.19 -23.05
N LEU A 64 -13.66 21.20 -23.22
CA LEU A 64 -14.69 21.18 -24.26
C LEU A 64 -15.73 22.29 -24.07
N GLU A 65 -16.16 22.56 -22.83
CA GLU A 65 -17.04 23.70 -22.51
C GLU A 65 -16.33 25.04 -22.76
N GLY A 66 -15.02 25.12 -22.50
CA GLY A 66 -14.22 26.31 -22.76
C GLY A 66 -13.96 26.58 -24.24
N TYR A 67 -13.86 25.54 -25.08
CA TYR A 67 -13.74 25.65 -26.54
C TYR A 67 -15.09 25.93 -27.22
N GLY A 68 -16.20 25.43 -26.67
CA GLY A 68 -17.55 25.69 -27.21
C GLY A 68 -18.12 27.06 -26.82
N ASN A 69 -17.67 27.64 -25.70
CA ASN A 69 -18.13 28.93 -25.19
C ASN A 69 -17.06 30.04 -25.26
N ASP A 70 -15.94 29.80 -25.97
CA ASP A 70 -14.78 30.70 -26.10
C ASP A 70 -14.35 31.37 -24.79
N ASN A 71 -14.44 30.63 -23.67
CA ASN A 71 -14.14 31.15 -22.35
C ASN A 71 -12.71 30.76 -21.93
N PRO A 72 -11.75 31.70 -21.91
CA PRO A 72 -10.36 31.40 -21.57
C PRO A 72 -10.19 30.87 -20.14
N GLY A 73 -11.13 31.18 -19.24
CA GLY A 73 -11.15 30.67 -17.86
C GLY A 73 -11.39 29.16 -17.79
N ALA A 74 -12.39 28.64 -18.51
CA ALA A 74 -12.73 27.22 -18.56
C ALA A 74 -11.61 26.40 -19.24
N LYS A 75 -11.01 26.94 -20.31
CA LYS A 75 -9.84 26.34 -20.97
C LYS A 75 -8.64 26.21 -20.03
N SER A 76 -8.33 27.25 -19.26
CA SER A 76 -7.20 27.21 -18.33
C SER A 76 -7.45 26.25 -17.15
N GLN A 77 -8.69 26.18 -16.66
CA GLN A 77 -9.07 25.25 -15.59
C GLN A 77 -9.06 23.79 -16.05
N GLY A 78 -9.57 23.50 -17.24
CA GLY A 78 -9.58 22.16 -17.81
C GLY A 78 -8.17 21.59 -18.05
N ILE A 79 -7.23 22.41 -18.54
CA ILE A 79 -5.81 22.00 -18.70
C ILE A 79 -5.16 21.68 -17.35
N LYS A 80 -5.39 22.51 -16.33
CA LYS A 80 -4.84 22.30 -14.99
C LYS A 80 -5.40 21.03 -14.34
N GLN A 81 -6.68 20.73 -14.55
CA GLN A 81 -7.31 19.53 -14.03
C GLN A 81 -6.91 18.27 -14.80
N LEU A 82 -6.73 18.37 -16.12
CA LEU A 82 -6.19 17.28 -16.93
C LEU A 82 -4.75 16.95 -16.52
N MET A 83 -3.93 17.98 -16.29
CA MET A 83 -2.54 17.79 -15.85
C MET A 83 -2.44 17.27 -14.41
N ALA A 84 -3.29 17.75 -13.50
CA ALA A 84 -3.39 17.23 -12.15
C ALA A 84 -3.91 15.78 -12.13
N GLY A 85 -4.97 15.46 -12.89
CA GLY A 85 -5.52 14.12 -13.00
C GLY A 85 -4.54 13.13 -13.63
N GLY A 86 -3.87 13.54 -14.71
CA GLY A 86 -2.81 12.76 -15.36
C GLY A 86 -1.62 12.50 -14.44
N GLY A 87 -1.18 13.51 -13.68
CA GLY A 87 -0.11 13.36 -12.69
C GLY A 87 -0.48 12.41 -11.56
N VAL A 88 -1.69 12.53 -11.00
CA VAL A 88 -2.18 11.64 -9.93
C VAL A 88 -2.33 10.20 -10.42
N ALA A 89 -2.84 9.99 -11.64
CA ALA A 89 -2.95 8.66 -12.23
C ALA A 89 -1.57 8.02 -12.47
N LEU A 90 -0.59 8.80 -12.97
CA LEU A 90 0.76 8.32 -13.22
C LEU A 90 1.52 7.97 -11.93
N ILE A 91 1.38 8.79 -10.89
CA ILE A 91 1.95 8.50 -9.56
C ILE A 91 1.23 7.31 -8.91
N GLY A 92 -0.08 7.18 -9.09
CA GLY A 92 -0.88 6.05 -8.63
C GLY A 92 -0.48 4.69 -9.22
N THR A 93 -0.08 4.67 -10.49
CA THR A 93 0.36 3.44 -11.16
C THR A 93 1.81 3.07 -10.88
N THR A 94 2.66 4.04 -10.55
CA THR A 94 4.12 3.83 -10.38
C THR A 94 4.56 3.78 -8.91
N LEU A 95 4.13 4.72 -8.06
CA LEU A 95 4.61 4.80 -6.68
C LEU A 95 3.84 3.88 -5.71
N VAL A 96 2.56 3.61 -5.96
CA VAL A 96 1.76 2.75 -5.07
C VAL A 96 2.23 1.28 -5.05
N PRO A 97 2.60 0.65 -6.18
CA PRO A 97 3.22 -0.68 -6.12
C PRO A 97 4.62 -0.68 -5.50
N LEU A 98 5.38 0.42 -5.57
CA LEU A 98 6.67 0.55 -4.87
C LEU A 98 6.50 0.62 -3.35
N LEU A 99 5.40 1.20 -2.86
CA LEU A 99 5.03 1.15 -1.44
C LEU A 99 4.62 -0.27 -0.99
N ARG A 100 4.10 -1.12 -1.89
CA ARG A 100 3.92 -2.56 -1.59
C ARG A 100 5.23 -3.32 -1.47
N GLY A 101 6.24 -2.96 -2.26
CA GLY A 101 7.54 -3.63 -2.28
C GLY A 101 8.48 -3.24 -1.13
N LEU A 102 8.27 -2.08 -0.50
CA LEU A 102 9.08 -1.61 0.63
C LEU A 102 8.55 -2.07 2.00
N PHE A 103 7.27 -2.48 2.08
CA PHE A 103 6.58 -2.91 3.30
C PHE A 103 5.95 -4.30 3.17
N GLY A 104 6.43 -5.13 2.23
CA GLY A 104 5.95 -6.49 1.96
C GLY A 104 6.98 -7.56 2.29
#